data_AF-A0A968PC57-F1
#
_entry.id   AF-A0A968PC57-F1
#
_cell.length_a   1.000
_cell.length_b   1.000
_cell.length_c   1.000
_cell.angle_alpha   90.00
_cell.angle_beta   90.00
_cell.angle_gamma   90.00
#
_symmetry.space_group_name_H-M   'P 1'
#
loop_
_entity.id
_entity.type
_entity.pdbx_description
1 polymer ?
#
loop_
_entity_poly.entity_id
_entity_poly.type
_entity_poly.pdbx_seq_one_letter_code
_entity_poly.pdbx_strand_id
1 'polypeptide(L)' 'MKAHLVHHLGERIEFSYGGLLLFSYVYQQPAPPIEAPKPYFHPLCTLAGDTLTNHRPADHPWQRGLVVFFL' A
#
# COMPACT_ATOMS: atom_id res chain seq x y z
N MET A 1 -19.68 -12.03 -6.75
CA MET A 1 -18.55 -11.11 -6.47
C MET A 1 -17.26 -11.89 -6.68
N LYS A 2 -16.26 -11.32 -7.37
CA LYS A 2 -14.99 -11.98 -7.70
C LYS A 2 -13.81 -11.19 -7.14
N ALA A 3 -12.79 -11.92 -6.71
CA ALA A 3 -11.49 -11.36 -6.36
C ALA A 3 -10.63 -11.24 -7.62
N HIS A 4 -9.86 -10.17 -7.71
CA HIS A 4 -8.91 -9.89 -8.78
C HIS A 4 -7.58 -9.47 -8.15
N LEU A 5 -6.49 -10.02 -8.67
CA LEU A 5 -5.14 -9.67 -8.26
C LEU A 5 -4.33 -9.32 -9.51
N VAL A 6 -3.69 -8.16 -9.50
CA VAL A 6 -2.85 -7.66 -10.58
C VAL A 6 -1.45 -7.42 -10.04
N HIS A 7 -0.44 -7.94 -10.73
CA HIS A 7 0.95 -7.73 -10.39
C HIS A 7 1.59 -6.77 -11.40
N HIS A 8 1.94 -5.58 -10.93
CA HIS A 8 2.79 -4.65 -11.67
C HIS A 8 4.24 -5.00 -11.34
N LEU A 9 4.86 -5.79 -12.22
CA LEU A 9 6.22 -6.31 -12.04
C LEU A 9 7.20 -5.16 -11.73
N GLY A 10 8.05 -5.38 -10.72
CA GLY A 10 9.02 -4.37 -10.25
C GLY A 10 8.43 -3.20 -9.44
N GLU A 11 7.14 -3.19 -9.09
CA GLU A 11 6.52 -2.08 -8.37
C GLU A 11 5.61 -2.51 -7.21
N ARG A 12 4.48 -3.15 -7.54
CA ARG A 12 3.38 -3.38 -6.60
C ARG A 12 2.46 -4.53 -6.99
N ILE A 13 1.68 -5.00 -6.03
CA ILE A 13 0.54 -5.92 -6.25
C ILE A 13 -0.73 -5.21 -5.82
N GLU A 14 -1.77 -5.26 -6.64
CA GLU A 14 -3.09 -4.70 -6.32
C GLU A 14 -4.12 -5.82 -6.15
N PHE A 15 -4.95 -5.70 -5.12
CA PHE A 15 -6.02 -6.64 -4.84
C PHE A 15 -7.36 -5.92 -4.83
N SER A 16 -8.29 -6.40 -5.65
CA SER A 16 -9.64 -5.87 -5.75
C SER A 16 -10.69 -6.95 -5.50
N TYR A 17 -11.81 -6.57 -4.89
CA TYR A 17 -12.96 -7.45 -4.67
C TYR A 17 -14.24 -6.77 -5.13
N GLY A 18 -14.97 -7.42 -6.04
CA GLY A 18 -16.21 -6.84 -6.59
C GLY A 18 -15.98 -5.52 -7.35
N GLY A 19 -14.77 -5.31 -7.89
CA GLY A 19 -14.37 -4.07 -8.57
C GLY A 19 -13.83 -2.97 -7.65
N LEU A 20 -13.92 -3.14 -6.33
CA LEU A 20 -13.33 -2.22 -5.35
C LEU A 20 -11.88 -2.59 -5.06
N LEU A 21 -10.95 -1.65 -5.23
CA LEU A 21 -9.57 -1.80 -4.77
C LEU A 21 -9.55 -1.84 -3.23
N LEU A 22 -9.08 -2.95 -2.67
CA LEU A 22 -8.94 -3.09 -1.22
C LEU A 22 -7.54 -2.74 -0.76
N PHE A 23 -6.50 -3.12 -1.52
CA PHE A 23 -5.15 -2.65 -1.21
C PHE A 23 -4.20 -2.70 -2.39
N SER A 24 -3.14 -1.88 -2.29
CA SER A 24 -1.92 -2.03 -3.08
C SER A 24 -0.73 -2.29 -2.14
N TYR A 25 -0.04 -3.41 -2.34
CA TYR A 25 1.23 -3.73 -1.67
C TYR A 25 2.38 -3.25 -2.54
N VAL A 26 2.98 -2.13 -2.17
CA VAL A 26 4.12 -1.52 -2.86
C VAL A 26 5.39 -2.08 -2.24
N TYR A 27 6.13 -2.91 -2.97
CA TYR A 27 7.38 -3.51 -2.50
C TYR A 27 8.62 -2.83 -3.08
N GLN A 28 8.46 -2.09 -4.17
CA GLN A 28 9.53 -1.33 -4.79
C GLN A 28 9.00 0.03 -5.23
N GLN A 29 9.44 1.08 -4.52
CA GLN A 29 9.19 2.46 -4.88
C GLN A 29 10.45 3.28 -4.65
N PRO A 30 10.93 4.04 -5.64
CA PRO A 30 12.02 4.99 -5.44
C PRO A 30 11.65 6.00 -4.34
N ALA A 31 12.50 6.11 -3.33
CA ALA A 31 12.40 7.15 -2.32
C ALA A 31 13.80 7.53 -1.83
N PRO A 32 14.01 8.80 -1.44
CA PRO A 32 15.23 9.22 -0.75
C PRO A 32 15.54 8.32 0.46
N PRO A 33 16.81 8.00 0.75
CA PRO A 33 17.18 7.18 1.91
C PRO A 33 16.63 7.71 3.23
N ILE A 34 16.52 9.04 3.38
CA ILE A 34 15.96 9.69 4.56
C ILE A 34 14.50 9.31 4.83
N GLU A 35 13.76 8.78 3.85
CA GLU A 35 12.38 8.32 4.03
C GLU A 35 12.29 6.84 4.41
N ALA A 36 13.42 6.14 4.56
CA ALA A 36 13.49 4.71 4.86
C ALA A 36 12.65 3.86 3.88
N PRO A 37 13.06 3.74 2.59
CA PRO A 37 12.38 2.91 1.59
C PRO A 37 12.14 1.49 2.13
N LYS A 38 10.87 1.12 2.21
CA LYS A 38 10.41 -0.18 2.73
C LYS A 38 9.07 -0.54 2.10
N PRO A 39 8.70 -1.83 2.02
CA PRO A 39 7.39 -2.22 1.55
C PRO A 39 6.26 -1.72 2.46
N TYR A 40 5.10 -1.42 1.87
CA TYR A 40 3.91 -0.97 2.59
C TYR A 40 2.61 -1.28 1.82
N PHE A 41 1.50 -1.28 2.56
CA PHE A 41 0.15 -1.28 1.99
C PHE A 41 -0.41 0.15 1.94
N HIS A 42 -0.72 0.64 0.76
CA HIS A 42 -1.50 1.87 0.58
C HIS A 42 -2.07 1.99 -0.85
N PRO A 43 -3.36 2.36 -1.02
CA PRO A 43 -4.37 2.47 0.04
C PRO A 43 -4.65 1.09 0.66
N LEU A 44 -5.30 1.09 1.81
CA LEU A 44 -5.90 -0.10 2.42
C LEU A 44 -7.32 0.30 2.78
N CYS A 45 -8.32 -0.37 2.23
CA CYS A 45 -9.72 0.03 2.30
C CYS A 45 -10.60 -1.03 2.98
N THR A 46 -11.67 -0.58 3.63
CA THR A 46 -12.78 -1.46 4.05
C THR A 46 -13.55 -1.98 2.83
N LEU A 47 -14.40 -2.99 3.02
CA LEU A 47 -15.33 -3.45 1.97
C LEU A 47 -16.38 -2.40 1.59
N ALA A 48 -16.57 -1.37 2.42
CA ALA A 48 -17.43 -0.22 2.13
C ALA A 48 -16.70 0.89 1.34
N GLY A 49 -15.38 0.79 1.17
CA GLY A 49 -14.56 1.75 0.43
C GLY A 49 -13.82 2.77 1.28
N ASP A 50 -13.92 2.70 2.62
CA ASP A 50 -13.23 3.65 3.50
C ASP A 50 -11.73 3.37 3.54
N THR A 51 -10.90 4.40 3.28
CA THR A 51 -9.43 4.26 3.35
C THR A 51 -8.94 4.33 4.80
N LEU A 52 -8.20 3.30 5.21
CA LEU A 52 -7.69 3.10 6.57
C LEU A 52 -6.23 3.56 6.76
N THR A 53 -5.56 4.00 5.70
CA THR A 53 -4.14 4.40 5.74
C THR A 53 -3.92 5.79 5.18
N ASN A 54 -2.98 6.53 5.76
CA ASN A 54 -2.47 7.77 5.20
C ASN A 54 -1.14 7.51 4.47
N HIS A 55 -0.84 8.32 3.45
CA HIS A 55 0.39 8.20 2.67
C HIS A 55 1.28 9.41 2.88
N ARG A 56 2.49 9.16 3.39
CA ARG A 56 3.59 10.10 3.48
C ARG A 56 3.22 11.43 4.17
N PRO A 57 2.81 11.39 5.46
CA PRO A 57 2.54 12.59 6.23
C PRO A 57 3.75 13.54 6.24
N ALA A 58 3.50 14.85 6.17
CA ALA A 58 4.56 15.85 6.05
C ALA A 58 5.47 15.91 7.29
N ASP A 59 4.93 15.62 8.47
CA ASP A 59 5.60 15.63 9.76
C ASP A 59 6.33 14.32 10.10
N HIS A 60 6.01 13.23 9.39
CA HIS A 60 6.59 11.91 9.59
C HIS A 60 6.94 11.25 8.25
N PRO A 61 8.02 11.70 7.56
CA PRO A 61 8.35 11.26 6.21
C PRO A 61 8.70 9.76 6.09
N TRP A 62 9.04 9.11 7.20
CA TRP A 62 9.30 7.66 7.27
C TRP A 62 8.02 6.80 7.27
N GLN A 63 6.85 7.41 7.48
CA GLN A 63 5.56 6.72 7.54
C GLN A 63 4.91 6.67 6.15
N ARG A 64 4.62 5.46 5.69
CA ARG A 64 3.88 5.21 4.45
C ARG A 64 2.96 4.04 4.67
N GLY A 65 1.65 4.27 4.56
CA GLY A 65 0.68 3.20 4.61
C GLY A 65 0.74 2.37 5.89
N LEU A 66 0.30 1.11 5.79
CA LEU A 66 0.51 0.09 6.80
C LEU A 66 1.78 -0.70 6.48
N VAL A 67 2.67 -0.81 7.46
CA VAL A 67 3.92 -1.59 7.37
C VAL A 67 3.87 -2.69 8.40
N VAL A 68 4.20 -3.91 7.99
CA VAL A 68 4.40 -5.05 8.89
C VAL A 68 5.89 -5.37 8.89
N PHE A 69 6.51 -5.31 10.07
CA PHE A 69 7.87 -5.76 10.28
C PHE A 69 7.82 -7.05 11.11
N PHE A 70 8.63 -8.04 10.75
CA PHE A 70 8.82 -9.24 11.54
C PHE A 70 10.17 -9.11 12.27
N LEU A 71 10.14 -9.24 13.61
CA LEU A 71 11.32 -9.27 14.47
C LEU A 71 12.06 -10.60 14.35
#